data_AF-A0AAV4EGG5-F1
#
_entry.id   AF-A0AAV4EGG5-F1
#
_cell.length_a   1.000
_cell.length_b   1.000
_cell.length_c   1.000
_cell.angle_alpha   90.00
_cell.angle_beta   90.00
_cell.angle_gamma   90.00
#
_symmetry.space_group_name_H-M   'P 1'
#
loop_
_entity.id
_entity.type
_entity.pdbx_description
1 polymer ?
#
loop_
_entity_poly.entity_id
_entity_poly.type
_entity_poly.pdbx_seq_one_letter_code
_entity_poly.pdbx_strand_id
1 'polypeptide(L)'
;FIQGNVYREVERLYGFKLEEFLTGNLHHHMFNLKADLDVGGTSNRYETLNVEPMDTQLCWDRSKKYAQTKVSSDLKETEQEALYKFNFDHPKYHIVYNDAKRNGWGEKRAYRIHLSGMSKNLIPENLYNEKAISWARHQIAVTKRKEEEFTSSSNFAMYDTLDPVVDFSTFYADNETIVDQDLVFWLTLGLHHIPHTEDLPVTPTPGNHLTAMFLPNNYFRECPSMGSRDAIYVSIKDSTDPAKGVKLERNGNSRDQCILPKPSLEEDIENNPDLVLESVRSRPTL
;
A
#
# COMPACT_ATOMS: atom_id res chain seq x y z
N PHE A 1 7.91 4.84 20.92
CA PHE A 1 8.29 6.09 21.59
C PHE A 1 8.89 7.03 20.56
N ILE A 2 8.59 8.31 20.62
CA ILE A 2 9.19 9.32 19.75
C ILE A 2 10.65 9.57 20.13
N GLN A 3 11.47 9.98 19.15
CA GLN A 3 12.83 10.44 19.40
C GLN A 3 12.84 11.93 19.75
N GLY A 4 12.78 12.25 21.04
CA GLY A 4 12.85 13.62 21.53
C GLY A 4 14.27 14.12 21.81
N ASN A 5 14.40 15.42 22.03
CA ASN A 5 15.59 16.08 22.55
C ASN A 5 15.21 17.09 23.65
N VAL A 6 16.21 17.66 24.34
CA VAL A 6 16.00 18.62 25.42
C VAL A 6 15.42 19.93 24.88
N TYR A 7 14.32 20.40 25.47
CA TYR A 7 13.68 21.65 25.04
C TYR A 7 14.57 22.89 25.28
N ARG A 8 14.75 23.68 24.21
CA ARG A 8 15.28 25.04 24.22
C ARG A 8 14.46 25.85 23.22
N GLU A 9 14.38 27.17 23.39
CA GLU A 9 13.54 28.03 22.53
C GLU A 9 13.88 27.91 21.04
N VAL A 10 15.16 27.69 20.71
CA VAL A 10 15.63 27.46 19.33
C VAL A 10 15.07 26.18 18.69
N GLU A 11 14.69 25.19 19.49
CA GLU A 11 14.15 23.90 19.01
C GLU A 11 12.71 24.04 18.51
N ARG A 12 12.03 25.16 18.80
CA ARG A 12 10.63 25.39 18.41
C ARG A 12 10.42 25.36 16.89
N LEU A 13 11.47 25.64 16.12
CA LEU A 13 11.48 25.53 14.66
C LEU A 13 11.37 24.08 14.17
N TYR A 14 11.72 23.11 15.01
CA TYR A 14 11.84 21.70 14.66
C TYR A 14 10.80 20.82 15.38
N GLY A 15 9.92 21.40 16.21
CA GLY A 15 8.97 20.62 16.99
C GLY A 15 8.16 21.42 18.00
N PHE A 16 7.27 20.73 18.69
CA PHE A 16 6.53 21.28 19.84
C PHE A 16 7.23 20.91 21.16
N LYS A 17 7.10 21.78 22.17
CA LYS A 17 7.39 21.43 23.57
C LYS A 17 6.30 20.49 24.07
N LEU A 18 6.65 19.27 24.42
CA LEU A 18 5.68 18.25 24.85
C LEU A 18 5.63 18.09 26.37
N GLU A 19 6.76 18.32 27.04
CA GLU A 19 6.91 18.33 28.50
C GLU A 19 7.91 19.43 28.92
N GLU A 20 8.13 19.61 30.23
CA GLU A 20 8.99 20.68 30.78
C GLU A 20 10.35 20.79 30.06
N PHE A 21 10.98 19.65 29.75
CA PHE A 21 12.29 19.57 29.10
C PHE A 21 12.31 18.73 27.82
N LEU A 22 11.15 18.48 27.19
CA LEU A 22 11.06 17.61 26.01
C LEU A 22 10.53 18.35 24.79
N THR A 23 11.29 18.30 23.69
CA THR A 23 10.78 18.63 22.35
C THR A 23 10.46 17.35 21.60
N GLY A 24 9.31 17.33 20.94
CA GLY A 24 8.95 16.31 19.96
C GLY A 24 9.46 16.71 18.58
N ASN A 25 10.55 16.09 18.12
CA ASN A 25 11.20 16.45 16.85
C ASN A 25 10.33 16.06 15.64
N LEU A 26 10.16 16.98 14.71
CA LEU A 26 9.66 16.71 13.36
C LEU A 26 10.55 15.65 12.71
N HIS A 27 9.91 14.62 12.16
CA HIS A 27 10.59 13.60 11.39
C HIS A 27 9.67 13.04 10.30
N HIS A 28 10.26 12.31 9.36
CA HIS A 28 9.55 11.74 8.23
C HIS A 28 9.68 10.21 8.29
N HIS A 29 8.56 9.51 8.41
CA HIS A 29 8.53 8.07 8.23
C HIS A 29 8.40 7.76 6.75
N MET A 30 9.33 6.96 6.23
CA MET A 30 9.29 6.45 4.86
C MET A 30 9.61 4.96 4.86
N PHE A 31 8.85 4.20 4.07
CA PHE A 31 8.99 2.77 3.90
C PHE A 31 9.04 2.44 2.42
N ASN A 32 9.94 1.55 2.03
CA ASN A 32 10.02 1.03 0.68
C ASN A 32 9.66 -0.46 0.67
N LEU A 33 8.81 -0.86 -0.26
CA LEU A 33 8.41 -2.25 -0.46
C LEU A 33 8.82 -2.68 -1.86
N LYS A 34 9.52 -3.82 -1.95
CA LYS A 34 9.73 -4.55 -3.20
C LYS A 34 8.52 -5.44 -3.46
N ALA A 35 7.81 -5.21 -4.55
CA ALA A 35 6.68 -6.02 -5.00
C ALA A 35 7.00 -6.60 -6.38
N ASP A 36 7.44 -7.85 -6.37
CA ASP A 36 7.77 -8.65 -7.56
C ASP A 36 6.50 -9.38 -8.03
N LEU A 37 5.77 -8.81 -8.99
CA LEU A 37 4.40 -9.23 -9.35
C LEU A 37 4.38 -10.02 -10.65
N ASP A 38 4.14 -11.32 -10.57
CA ASP A 38 3.98 -12.21 -11.74
C ASP A 38 2.51 -12.40 -12.14
N VAL A 39 1.91 -11.40 -12.77
CA VAL A 39 0.48 -11.42 -13.13
C VAL A 39 0.21 -12.38 -14.29
N GLY A 40 -0.06 -13.64 -13.98
CA GLY A 40 -0.30 -14.66 -15.01
C GLY A 40 0.97 -15.12 -15.74
N GLY A 41 2.13 -14.97 -15.10
CA GLY A 41 3.48 -15.23 -15.59
C GLY A 41 4.38 -14.01 -15.44
N THR A 42 5.67 -14.15 -15.74
CA THR A 42 6.68 -13.08 -15.58
C THR A 42 6.59 -11.99 -16.64
N SER A 43 6.27 -12.33 -17.90
CA SER A 43 6.14 -11.36 -19.00
C SER A 43 4.95 -10.41 -18.77
N ASN A 44 5.17 -9.24 -18.19
CA ASN A 44 4.16 -8.28 -17.77
C ASN A 44 4.37 -6.91 -18.44
N ARG A 45 3.32 -6.09 -18.40
CA ARG A 45 3.31 -4.69 -18.81
C ARG A 45 2.72 -3.84 -17.68
N TYR A 46 3.20 -2.62 -17.58
CA TYR A 46 2.67 -1.61 -16.66
C TYR A 46 2.03 -0.47 -17.43
N GLU A 47 0.78 -0.15 -17.11
CA GLU A 47 0.10 1.03 -17.65
C GLU A 47 -0.63 1.80 -16.55
N THR A 48 -0.90 3.07 -16.83
CA THR A 48 -1.82 3.87 -16.03
C THR A 48 -3.15 4.03 -16.75
N LEU A 49 -4.25 3.81 -16.04
CA LEU A 49 -5.58 4.20 -16.50
C LEU A 49 -5.89 5.58 -15.91
N ASN A 50 -5.76 6.62 -16.71
CA ASN A 50 -5.97 8.00 -16.29
C ASN A 50 -7.45 8.36 -16.35
N VAL A 51 -7.93 9.11 -15.35
CA VAL A 51 -9.28 9.66 -15.35
C VAL A 51 -9.20 11.11 -15.78
N GLU A 52 -9.77 11.42 -16.94
CA GLU A 52 -9.62 12.73 -17.60
C GLU A 52 -10.98 13.39 -17.86
N PRO A 53 -11.08 14.72 -17.79
CA PRO A 53 -12.27 15.42 -18.27
C PRO A 53 -12.39 15.31 -19.80
N MET A 54 -13.61 15.27 -20.28
CA MET A 54 -13.96 15.28 -21.70
C MET A 54 -15.23 16.09 -21.91
N ASP A 55 -15.15 17.06 -22.82
CA ASP A 55 -16.34 17.72 -23.36
C ASP A 55 -16.96 16.85 -24.46
N THR A 56 -18.27 16.64 -24.37
CA THR A 56 -19.05 15.95 -25.41
C THR A 56 -20.35 16.70 -25.71
N GLN A 57 -21.02 16.33 -26.80
CA GLN A 57 -22.38 16.79 -27.08
C GLN A 57 -23.40 15.83 -26.44
N LEU A 58 -24.52 16.37 -25.96
CA LEU A 58 -25.62 15.52 -25.50
C LEU A 58 -26.17 14.70 -26.67
N CYS A 59 -26.36 13.39 -26.47
CA CYS A 59 -26.82 12.50 -27.52
C CYS A 59 -28.25 12.83 -28.00
N TRP A 60 -29.09 13.38 -27.12
CA TRP A 60 -30.46 13.83 -27.44
C TRP A 60 -30.56 15.32 -27.83
N ASP A 61 -29.49 16.12 -27.67
CA ASP A 61 -29.48 17.54 -28.03
C ASP A 61 -28.06 18.01 -28.39
N ARG A 62 -27.72 17.91 -29.69
CA ARG A 62 -26.38 18.28 -30.18
C ARG A 62 -26.05 19.77 -30.09
N SER A 63 -27.03 20.63 -29.77
CA SER A 63 -26.77 22.06 -29.55
C SER A 63 -26.10 22.35 -28.21
N LYS A 64 -26.15 21.40 -27.27
CA LYS A 64 -25.63 21.55 -25.91
C LYS A 64 -24.36 20.72 -25.70
N LYS A 65 -23.40 21.32 -25.00
CA LYS A 65 -22.21 20.64 -24.50
C LYS A 65 -22.45 20.12 -23.09
N TYR A 66 -21.78 19.01 -22.77
CA TYR A 66 -21.79 18.37 -21.47
C TYR A 66 -20.37 17.92 -21.13
N ALA A 67 -19.93 18.26 -19.93
CA ALA A 67 -18.65 17.80 -19.39
C ALA A 67 -18.85 16.46 -18.70
N GLN A 68 -18.02 15.49 -19.02
CA GLN A 68 -17.99 14.16 -18.41
C GLN A 68 -16.54 13.71 -18.18
N THR A 69 -16.36 12.54 -17.59
CA THR A 69 -15.05 11.90 -17.50
C THR A 69 -14.90 10.80 -18.55
N LYS A 70 -13.66 10.54 -18.93
CA LYS A 70 -13.27 9.38 -19.74
C LYS A 70 -12.07 8.70 -19.08
N VAL A 71 -11.80 7.47 -19.52
CA VAL A 71 -10.58 6.75 -19.19
C VAL A 71 -9.65 6.78 -20.40
N SER A 72 -8.36 7.07 -20.18
CA SER A 72 -7.30 6.90 -21.17
C SER A 72 -6.25 5.93 -20.62
N SER A 73 -5.77 5.01 -21.46
CA SER A 73 -4.68 4.10 -21.10
C SER A 73 -3.35 4.68 -21.56
N ASP A 74 -2.35 4.59 -20.70
CA ASP A 74 -1.01 5.14 -20.92
C ASP A 74 0.01 4.07 -20.51
N LEU A 75 0.50 3.33 -21.51
CA LEU A 75 1.50 2.28 -21.37
C LEU A 75 2.84 2.90 -21.01
N LYS A 76 3.54 2.33 -20.04
CA LYS A 76 4.91 2.71 -19.69
C LYS A 76 5.86 1.79 -20.42
N GLU A 77 6.64 2.33 -21.34
CA GLU A 77 7.51 1.53 -22.21
C GLU A 77 8.90 1.37 -21.61
N THR A 78 9.34 2.33 -20.80
CA THR A 78 10.66 2.38 -20.19
C THR A 78 10.60 2.70 -18.68
N GLU A 79 11.67 2.39 -17.96
CA GLU A 79 11.76 2.59 -16.51
C GLU A 79 11.57 4.06 -16.10
N GLN A 80 12.13 5.02 -16.87
CA GLN A 80 12.00 6.45 -16.59
C GLN A 80 10.54 6.93 -16.72
N GLU A 81 9.78 6.41 -17.69
CA GLU A 81 8.35 6.70 -17.83
C GLU A 81 7.51 6.15 -16.68
N ALA A 82 8.01 5.11 -16.01
CA ALA A 82 7.36 4.45 -14.90
C ALA A 82 7.67 5.05 -13.52
N LEU A 83 8.52 6.08 -13.45
CA LEU A 83 8.80 6.83 -12.23
C LEU A 83 7.63 7.75 -11.87
N TYR A 84 6.86 7.37 -10.86
CA TYR A 84 5.64 8.06 -10.47
C TYR A 84 5.83 8.93 -9.23
N LYS A 85 5.50 10.23 -9.39
CA LYS A 85 5.28 11.18 -8.30
C LYS A 85 3.79 11.47 -8.21
N PHE A 86 3.19 11.24 -7.05
CA PHE A 86 1.74 11.43 -6.86
C PHE A 86 1.31 12.86 -7.17
N ASN A 87 0.21 13.01 -7.91
CA ASN A 87 -0.38 14.29 -8.26
C ASN A 87 -1.90 14.23 -8.13
N PHE A 88 -2.44 15.02 -7.21
CA PHE A 88 -3.87 15.10 -6.93
C PHE A 88 -4.68 15.56 -8.16
N ASP A 89 -4.12 16.45 -8.97
CA ASP A 89 -4.81 17.03 -10.13
C ASP A 89 -4.88 16.05 -11.32
N HIS A 90 -4.17 14.93 -11.25
CA HIS A 90 -4.10 13.92 -12.32
C HIS A 90 -4.37 12.50 -11.77
N PRO A 91 -5.62 12.20 -11.36
CA PRO A 91 -5.98 10.91 -10.79
C PRO A 91 -5.85 9.78 -11.80
N LYS A 92 -5.30 8.64 -11.36
CA LYS A 92 -5.06 7.47 -12.20
C LYS A 92 -5.04 6.16 -11.41
N TYR A 93 -5.21 5.05 -12.11
CA TYR A 93 -5.00 3.71 -11.57
C TYR A 93 -3.68 3.16 -12.12
N HIS A 94 -2.91 2.49 -11.26
CA HIS A 94 -1.67 1.79 -11.64
C HIS A 94 -2.01 0.32 -11.89
N ILE A 95 -1.84 -0.13 -13.13
CA ILE A 95 -2.28 -1.46 -13.58
C ILE A 95 -1.08 -2.25 -14.11
N VAL A 96 -0.87 -3.44 -13.55
CA VAL A 96 0.07 -4.44 -14.07
C VAL A 96 -0.70 -5.60 -14.66
N TYR A 97 -0.32 -6.05 -15.84
CA TYR A 97 -1.04 -7.09 -16.56
C TYR A 97 -0.13 -7.90 -17.48
N ASN A 98 -0.61 -9.06 -17.90
CA ASN A 98 0.03 -9.86 -18.95
C ASN A 98 -0.77 -9.75 -20.25
N ASP A 99 -0.13 -9.27 -21.32
CA ASP A 99 -0.80 -9.02 -22.60
C ASP A 99 -1.17 -10.29 -23.37
N ALA A 100 -0.68 -11.47 -22.99
CA ALA A 100 -1.11 -12.74 -23.55
C ALA A 100 -2.29 -13.37 -22.77
N LYS A 101 -2.68 -12.82 -21.60
CA LYS A 101 -3.72 -13.40 -20.74
C LYS A 101 -4.97 -12.54 -20.74
N ARG A 102 -6.09 -13.12 -21.19
CA ARG A 102 -7.42 -12.48 -21.19
C ARG A 102 -8.40 -13.23 -20.27
N ASN A 103 -9.36 -12.51 -19.72
CA ASN A 103 -10.50 -13.10 -19.01
C ASN A 103 -11.60 -13.51 -20.01
N GLY A 104 -12.73 -14.03 -19.50
CA GLY A 104 -13.86 -14.48 -20.32
C GLY A 104 -14.57 -13.39 -21.14
N TRP A 105 -14.25 -12.12 -20.91
CA TRP A 105 -14.81 -10.95 -21.60
C TRP A 105 -13.83 -10.32 -22.59
N GLY A 106 -12.64 -10.92 -22.78
CA GLY A 106 -11.60 -10.37 -23.66
C GLY A 106 -10.77 -9.25 -23.03
N GLU A 107 -10.95 -8.96 -21.73
CA GLU A 107 -10.16 -7.98 -21.00
C GLU A 107 -8.83 -8.56 -20.51
N LYS A 108 -7.79 -7.72 -20.45
CA LYS A 108 -6.46 -8.07 -19.90
C LYS A 108 -6.59 -8.48 -18.44
N ARG A 109 -6.02 -9.63 -18.06
CA ARG A 109 -5.97 -10.05 -16.65
C ARG A 109 -4.91 -9.22 -15.93
N ALA A 110 -5.32 -8.44 -14.95
CA ALA A 110 -4.47 -7.44 -14.33
C ALA A 110 -4.60 -7.40 -12.80
N TYR A 111 -3.63 -6.78 -12.15
CA TYR A 111 -3.73 -6.30 -10.78
C TYR A 111 -3.56 -4.79 -10.74
N ARG A 112 -4.36 -4.14 -9.91
CA ARG A 112 -4.24 -2.73 -9.58
C ARG A 112 -3.37 -2.58 -8.33
N ILE A 113 -2.39 -1.69 -8.40
CA ILE A 113 -1.62 -1.25 -7.24
C ILE A 113 -2.30 0.02 -6.69
N HIS A 114 -2.69 -0.03 -5.42
CA HIS A 114 -3.28 1.11 -4.71
C HIS A 114 -2.47 1.44 -3.47
N LEU A 115 -1.96 2.67 -3.41
CA LEU A 115 -1.23 3.19 -2.27
C LEU A 115 -2.08 4.20 -1.51
N SER A 116 -2.10 4.08 -0.18
CA SER A 116 -2.66 5.05 0.76
C SER A 116 -1.57 5.44 1.76
N GLY A 117 -1.35 6.74 1.95
CA GLY A 117 -0.24 7.25 2.75
C GLY A 117 1.01 7.53 1.91
N MET A 118 0.90 8.55 1.06
CA MET A 118 1.99 9.07 0.22
C MET A 118 2.42 10.43 0.75
N SER A 119 3.72 10.59 0.97
CA SER A 119 4.33 11.88 1.30
C SER A 119 5.60 12.06 0.48
N LYS A 120 5.96 13.33 0.25
CA LYS A 120 7.15 13.71 -0.52
C LYS A 120 8.35 13.84 0.42
N ASN A 121 9.46 13.22 0.07
CA ASN A 121 10.76 13.52 0.66
C ASN A 121 11.15 14.96 0.31
N LEU A 122 11.48 15.76 1.32
CA LEU A 122 11.84 17.17 1.15
C LEU A 122 13.34 17.39 1.01
N ILE A 123 14.17 16.38 1.28
CA ILE A 123 15.61 16.46 1.03
C ILE A 123 15.83 16.51 -0.49
N PRO A 124 16.54 17.52 -1.02
CA PRO A 124 16.78 17.62 -2.46
C PRO A 124 17.53 16.42 -3.03
N GLU A 125 17.16 16.03 -4.25
CA GLU A 125 17.80 14.93 -4.97
C GLU A 125 19.30 15.20 -5.16
N ASN A 126 20.13 14.17 -4.91
CA ASN A 126 21.60 14.21 -5.01
C ASN A 126 22.29 15.14 -4.01
N LEU A 127 21.61 15.56 -2.95
CA LEU A 127 22.20 16.40 -1.91
C LEU A 127 22.63 15.55 -0.70
N TYR A 128 23.94 15.56 -0.41
CA TYR A 128 24.55 14.91 0.75
C TYR A 128 24.08 13.45 0.93
N ASN A 129 23.34 13.18 2.01
CA ASN A 129 22.90 11.86 2.45
C ASN A 129 21.62 11.37 1.75
N GLU A 130 21.00 12.14 0.86
CA GLU A 130 19.78 11.73 0.16
C GLU A 130 19.98 10.49 -0.71
N LYS A 131 21.18 10.33 -1.28
CA LYS A 131 21.53 9.19 -2.13
C LYS A 131 21.30 7.83 -1.43
N ALA A 132 21.50 7.77 -0.11
CA ALA A 132 21.25 6.57 0.70
C ALA A 132 19.78 6.13 0.76
N ILE A 133 18.87 7.04 0.40
CA ILE A 133 17.42 6.82 0.36
C ILE A 133 16.83 7.23 -1.00
N SER A 134 17.57 7.08 -2.11
CA SER A 134 17.11 7.51 -3.44
C SER A 134 15.81 6.83 -3.91
N TRP A 135 15.43 5.69 -3.31
CA TRP A 135 14.10 5.06 -3.45
C TRP A 135 12.94 5.93 -2.97
N ALA A 136 13.21 6.92 -2.13
CA ALA A 136 12.23 7.86 -1.58
C ALA A 136 11.77 8.94 -2.58
N ARG A 137 12.44 9.05 -3.74
CA ARG A 137 12.16 10.08 -4.76
C ARG A 137 10.79 9.91 -5.44
N HIS A 138 10.29 8.68 -5.50
CA HIS A 138 9.08 8.31 -6.23
C HIS A 138 8.17 7.46 -5.35
N GLN A 139 6.85 7.63 -5.47
CA GLN A 139 5.88 6.78 -4.77
C GLN A 139 5.81 5.39 -5.41
N ILE A 140 6.01 5.31 -6.72
CA ILE A 140 6.17 4.05 -7.45
C ILE A 140 7.35 4.23 -8.41
N ALA A 141 8.28 3.29 -8.40
CA ALA A 141 9.23 3.07 -9.49
C ALA A 141 9.06 1.64 -10.00
N VAL A 142 9.22 1.43 -11.30
CA VAL A 142 9.13 0.10 -11.91
C VAL A 142 10.42 -0.15 -12.66
N THR A 143 11.07 -1.26 -12.33
CA THR A 143 12.31 -1.67 -12.97
C THR A 143 12.15 -3.07 -13.54
N LYS A 144 12.99 -3.39 -14.52
CA LYS A 144 13.13 -4.77 -14.96
C LYS A 144 13.80 -5.58 -13.85
N ARG A 145 13.32 -6.81 -13.62
CA ARG A 145 13.84 -7.69 -12.58
C ARG A 145 15.28 -8.14 -12.90
N LYS A 146 16.22 -7.90 -11.98
CA LYS A 146 17.62 -8.37 -12.04
C LYS A 146 18.01 -9.06 -10.72
N GLU A 147 18.91 -10.03 -10.77
CA GLU A 147 19.42 -10.71 -9.55
C GLU A 147 20.31 -9.78 -8.72
N GLU A 148 21.06 -8.92 -9.41
CA GLU A 148 22.00 -7.97 -8.82
C GLU A 148 21.29 -6.80 -8.12
N GLU A 149 20.03 -6.54 -8.47
CA GLU A 149 19.16 -5.48 -7.91
C GLU A 149 18.20 -6.06 -6.85
N PHE A 150 18.75 -6.84 -5.91
CA PHE A 150 17.95 -7.58 -4.96
C PHE A 150 17.22 -6.69 -3.94
N THR A 151 17.88 -5.66 -3.42
CA THR A 151 17.33 -4.71 -2.43
C THR A 151 17.50 -3.26 -2.87
N SER A 152 16.57 -2.38 -2.46
CA SER A 152 16.63 -0.94 -2.72
C SER A 152 17.51 -0.16 -1.73
N SER A 153 18.01 -0.83 -0.69
CA SER A 153 18.92 -0.28 0.31
C SER A 153 19.79 -1.38 0.90
N SER A 154 20.56 -1.06 1.94
CA SER A 154 21.45 -1.97 2.64
C SER A 154 21.55 -1.57 4.11
N ASN A 155 21.81 -2.54 5.00
CA ASN A 155 22.12 -2.25 6.41
C ASN A 155 23.33 -1.31 6.58
N PHE A 156 24.19 -1.21 5.57
CA PHE A 156 25.36 -0.32 5.60
C PHE A 156 25.05 1.14 5.24
N ALA A 157 23.89 1.41 4.64
CA ALA A 157 23.51 2.76 4.21
C ALA A 157 23.43 3.76 5.37
N MET A 158 23.19 3.28 6.60
CA MET A 158 23.15 4.14 7.79
C MET A 158 24.54 4.56 8.30
N TYR A 159 25.60 3.85 7.93
CA TYR A 159 26.95 4.11 8.40
C TYR A 159 27.76 4.98 7.44
N ASP A 160 27.50 4.87 6.14
CA ASP A 160 28.00 5.80 5.13
C ASP A 160 26.86 6.22 4.21
N THR A 161 26.26 7.36 4.55
CA THR A 161 25.14 7.90 3.78
C THR A 161 25.57 8.67 2.54
N LEU A 162 26.85 9.06 2.46
CA LEU A 162 27.38 9.85 1.34
C LEU A 162 27.82 8.93 0.19
N ASP A 163 28.30 7.73 0.51
CA ASP A 163 28.63 6.69 -0.44
C ASP A 163 27.95 5.35 -0.08
N PRO A 164 26.62 5.24 -0.27
CA PRO A 164 25.89 4.04 0.13
C PRO A 164 26.23 2.85 -0.79
N VAL A 165 26.33 1.67 -0.19
CA VAL A 165 26.57 0.40 -0.93
C VAL A 165 25.53 0.14 -2.02
N VAL A 166 24.29 0.55 -1.78
CA VAL A 166 23.18 0.47 -2.74
C VAL A 166 22.68 1.87 -2.99
N ASP A 167 22.78 2.32 -4.24
CA ASP A 167 22.11 3.52 -4.73
C ASP A 167 20.97 3.10 -5.65
N PHE A 168 19.74 3.20 -5.16
CA PHE A 168 18.56 2.81 -5.92
C PHE A 168 18.37 3.61 -7.22
N SER A 169 18.93 4.82 -7.32
CA SER A 169 18.79 5.64 -8.52
C SER A 169 19.49 5.04 -9.74
N THR A 170 20.41 4.09 -9.55
CA THR A 170 21.06 3.39 -10.64
C THR A 170 20.16 2.35 -11.31
N PHE A 171 19.11 1.87 -10.64
CA PHE A 171 18.27 0.76 -11.12
C PHE A 171 17.40 1.15 -12.31
N TYR A 172 17.20 2.45 -12.54
CA TYR A 172 16.42 2.99 -13.64
C TYR A 172 17.23 3.96 -14.51
N ALA A 173 18.55 4.03 -14.29
CA ALA A 173 19.44 4.97 -14.98
C ALA A 173 19.79 4.52 -16.41
N ASP A 174 19.82 3.20 -16.64
CA ASP A 174 19.96 2.57 -17.95
C ASP A 174 18.67 2.60 -18.78
N ASN A 175 17.54 2.97 -18.16
CA ASN A 175 16.25 3.20 -18.79
C ASN A 175 15.82 2.03 -19.69
N GLU A 176 15.89 0.82 -19.15
CA GLU A 176 15.54 -0.38 -19.89
C GLU A 176 14.07 -0.36 -20.33
N THR A 177 13.75 -1.16 -21.35
CA THR A 177 12.36 -1.42 -21.69
C THR A 177 11.72 -2.31 -20.62
N ILE A 178 10.48 -1.99 -20.27
CA ILE A 178 9.65 -2.73 -19.30
C ILE A 178 8.39 -3.33 -19.96
N VAL A 179 8.37 -3.38 -21.30
CA VAL A 179 7.28 -4.02 -22.04
C VAL A 179 7.55 -5.51 -22.17
N ASP A 180 6.59 -6.33 -21.71
CA ASP A 180 6.67 -7.79 -21.75
C ASP A 180 7.89 -8.36 -21.02
N GLN A 181 8.30 -7.69 -19.95
CA GLN A 181 9.42 -8.10 -19.10
C GLN A 181 8.93 -8.60 -17.74
N ASP A 182 9.83 -9.24 -17.00
CA ASP A 182 9.68 -9.48 -15.57
C ASP A 182 9.88 -8.16 -14.81
N LEU A 183 8.87 -7.73 -14.04
CA LEU A 183 8.76 -6.38 -13.49
C LEU A 183 8.76 -6.37 -11.96
N VAL A 184 9.61 -5.52 -11.39
CA VAL A 184 9.60 -5.22 -9.96
C VAL A 184 9.02 -3.84 -9.73
N PHE A 185 8.04 -3.75 -8.83
CA PHE A 185 7.47 -2.49 -8.35
C PHE A 185 8.09 -2.12 -7.02
N TRP A 186 8.68 -0.94 -6.96
CA TRP A 186 9.25 -0.36 -5.75
C TRP A 186 8.28 0.70 -5.23
N LEU A 187 7.62 0.38 -4.11
CA LEU A 187 6.51 1.18 -3.57
C LEU A 187 6.99 1.96 -2.36
N THR A 188 6.89 3.27 -2.40
CA THR A 188 7.27 4.14 -1.29
C THR A 188 6.04 4.74 -0.63
N LEU A 189 5.89 4.44 0.66
CA LEU A 189 4.85 4.98 1.54
C LEU A 189 5.49 5.86 2.61
N GLY A 190 4.75 6.82 3.14
CA GLY A 190 5.27 7.60 4.25
C GLY A 190 4.33 8.67 4.77
N LEU A 191 4.69 9.25 5.92
CA LEU A 191 4.02 10.39 6.52
C LEU A 191 5.02 11.29 7.26
N HIS A 192 4.78 12.60 7.23
CA HIS A 192 5.48 13.54 8.11
C HIS A 192 4.83 13.49 9.49
N HIS A 193 5.64 13.28 10.53
CA HIS A 193 5.19 13.28 11.91
C HIS A 193 5.76 14.50 12.62
N ILE A 194 4.87 15.41 13.02
CA ILE A 194 5.18 16.50 13.94
C ILE A 194 4.61 16.05 15.29
N PRO A 195 5.43 15.51 16.20
CA PRO A 195 4.92 14.94 17.44
C PRO A 195 4.19 15.98 18.29
N HIS A 196 3.12 15.56 18.93
CA HIS A 196 2.27 16.38 19.78
C HIS A 196 2.01 15.70 21.14
N THR A 197 1.28 16.35 22.03
CA THR A 197 1.13 15.90 23.43
C THR A 197 0.49 14.51 23.55
N GLU A 198 -0.41 14.16 22.64
CA GLU A 198 -1.06 12.85 22.57
C GLU A 198 -0.15 11.75 22.01
N ASP A 199 1.09 12.06 21.60
CA ASP A 199 2.13 11.06 21.33
C ASP A 199 2.82 10.54 22.60
N LEU A 200 2.47 11.09 23.77
CA LEU A 200 2.96 10.62 25.06
C LEU A 200 1.93 9.70 25.75
N PRO A 201 2.36 8.57 26.33
CA PRO A 201 3.74 8.07 26.35
C PRO A 201 4.16 7.40 25.03
N VAL A 202 3.20 7.01 24.19
CA VAL A 202 3.45 6.29 22.94
C VAL A 202 2.53 6.83 21.85
N THR A 203 3.09 7.07 20.67
CA THR A 203 2.35 7.44 19.46
C THR A 203 1.20 6.45 19.19
N PRO A 204 -0.03 6.94 19.05
CA PRO A 204 -1.19 6.09 18.77
C PRO A 204 -1.14 5.53 17.35
N THR A 205 -1.64 4.32 17.16
CA THR A 205 -1.76 3.72 15.81
C THR A 205 -2.92 4.30 14.97
N PRO A 206 -4.08 4.70 15.54
CA PRO A 206 -5.14 5.35 14.77
C PRO A 206 -4.64 6.60 14.04
N GLY A 207 -4.96 6.69 12.74
CA GLY A 207 -4.55 7.83 11.89
C GLY A 207 -3.14 7.73 11.29
N ASN A 208 -2.28 6.83 11.79
CA ASN A 208 -0.89 6.66 11.33
C ASN A 208 -0.69 5.44 10.42
N HIS A 209 -1.76 4.96 9.79
CA HIS A 209 -1.72 3.80 8.91
C HIS A 209 -1.22 4.18 7.52
N LEU A 210 -0.34 3.33 6.97
CA LEU A 210 0.12 3.38 5.59
C LEU A 210 -0.27 2.05 4.95
N THR A 211 -0.76 2.08 3.72
CA THR A 211 -1.33 0.89 3.08
C THR A 211 -0.90 0.77 1.63
N ALA A 212 -0.41 -0.41 1.25
CA ALA A 212 -0.33 -0.85 -0.14
C ALA A 212 -1.30 -2.01 -0.35
N MET A 213 -2.16 -1.92 -1.37
CA MET A 213 -3.09 -2.98 -1.76
C MET A 213 -2.84 -3.42 -3.20
N PHE A 214 -2.86 -4.73 -3.40
CA PHE A 214 -2.84 -5.36 -4.72
C PHE A 214 -4.21 -5.96 -4.99
N LEU A 215 -4.97 -5.32 -5.87
CA LEU A 215 -6.37 -5.63 -6.09
C LEU A 215 -6.56 -6.26 -7.47
N PRO A 216 -7.20 -7.43 -7.61
CA PRO A 216 -7.51 -7.99 -8.91
C PRO A 216 -8.30 -6.99 -9.77
N ASN A 217 -7.86 -6.74 -11.00
CA ASN A 217 -8.53 -5.87 -11.96
C ASN A 217 -8.74 -6.64 -13.26
N ASN A 218 -9.99 -6.98 -13.58
CA ASN A 218 -10.33 -7.87 -14.70
C ASN A 218 -9.62 -9.25 -14.68
N TYR A 219 -8.96 -9.62 -13.58
CA TYR A 219 -8.21 -10.88 -13.48
C TYR A 219 -9.10 -12.12 -13.47
N PHE A 220 -10.22 -12.04 -12.75
CA PHE A 220 -11.25 -13.08 -12.65
C PHE A 220 -12.45 -12.71 -13.52
N ARG A 221 -13.31 -13.70 -13.81
CA ARG A 221 -14.55 -13.49 -14.57
C ARG A 221 -15.60 -12.72 -13.78
N GLU A 222 -15.56 -12.85 -12.46
CA GLU A 222 -16.45 -12.20 -11.49
C GLU A 222 -15.71 -12.05 -10.14
N CYS A 223 -16.37 -11.52 -9.13
CA CYS A 223 -15.79 -11.40 -7.80
C CYS A 223 -15.44 -12.79 -7.23
N PRO A 224 -14.17 -13.08 -6.89
CA PRO A 224 -13.77 -14.40 -6.41
C PRO A 224 -14.38 -14.74 -5.03
N SER A 225 -14.88 -13.76 -4.28
CA SER A 225 -15.56 -14.01 -3.00
C SER A 225 -16.94 -14.66 -3.16
N MET A 226 -17.51 -14.71 -4.37
CA MET A 226 -18.78 -15.41 -4.64
C MET A 226 -18.70 -16.91 -4.34
N GLY A 227 -17.50 -17.50 -4.33
CA GLY A 227 -17.29 -18.87 -3.90
C GLY A 227 -17.29 -19.07 -2.38
N SER A 228 -17.38 -18.00 -1.58
CA SER A 228 -17.39 -18.10 -0.12
C SER A 228 -18.71 -18.68 0.40
N ARG A 229 -18.60 -19.68 1.28
CA ARG A 229 -19.76 -20.25 1.98
C ARG A 229 -20.29 -19.36 3.09
N ASP A 230 -19.51 -18.37 3.52
CA ASP A 230 -19.90 -17.46 4.60
C ASP A 230 -20.90 -16.39 4.15
N ALA A 231 -21.19 -16.32 2.85
CA ALA A 231 -22.27 -15.49 2.34
C ALA A 231 -23.63 -15.96 2.86
N ILE A 232 -24.47 -15.00 3.26
CA ILE A 232 -25.85 -15.25 3.69
C ILE A 232 -26.78 -14.60 2.66
N TYR A 233 -27.68 -15.39 2.10
CA TYR A 233 -28.73 -14.88 1.22
C TYR A 233 -30.07 -14.84 1.96
N VAL A 234 -30.70 -13.66 1.98
CA VAL A 234 -32.00 -13.43 2.63
C VAL A 234 -33.02 -13.08 1.55
N SER A 235 -34.10 -13.87 1.46
CA SER A 235 -35.20 -13.65 0.52
C SER A 235 -36.54 -13.63 1.25
N ILE A 236 -37.53 -12.91 0.71
CA ILE A 236 -38.88 -12.91 1.25
C ILE A 236 -39.53 -14.26 0.93
N LYS A 237 -40.24 -14.86 1.89
CA LYS A 237 -40.93 -16.15 1.65
C LYS A 237 -42.07 -16.02 0.65
N ASP A 238 -42.79 -14.90 0.69
CA ASP A 238 -43.92 -14.57 -0.18
C ASP A 238 -43.91 -13.07 -0.52
N SER A 239 -43.70 -12.72 -1.78
CA SER A 239 -43.63 -11.33 -2.23
C SER A 239 -44.96 -10.58 -2.13
N THR A 240 -46.08 -11.29 -2.00
CA THR A 240 -47.42 -10.70 -1.89
C THR A 240 -47.88 -10.51 -0.45
N ASP A 241 -47.24 -11.20 0.50
CA ASP A 241 -47.51 -11.08 1.93
C ASP A 241 -46.21 -11.06 2.74
N PRO A 242 -45.58 -9.88 2.88
CA PRO A 242 -44.34 -9.72 3.64
C PRO A 242 -44.43 -10.16 5.11
N ALA A 243 -45.65 -10.25 5.69
CA ALA A 243 -45.84 -10.68 7.08
C ALA A 243 -45.44 -12.16 7.29
N LYS A 244 -45.34 -12.96 6.22
CA LYS A 244 -44.86 -14.35 6.28
C LYS A 244 -43.35 -14.47 6.55
N GLY A 245 -42.62 -13.34 6.52
CA GLY A 245 -41.21 -13.26 6.89
C GLY A 245 -40.24 -13.69 5.77
N VAL A 246 -39.02 -14.05 6.16
CA VAL A 246 -37.89 -14.29 5.25
C VAL A 246 -37.35 -15.72 5.31
N LYS A 247 -36.80 -16.20 4.19
CA LYS A 247 -35.96 -17.41 4.07
C LYS A 247 -34.50 -16.98 4.14
N LEU A 248 -33.71 -17.68 4.96
CA LEU A 248 -32.27 -17.52 5.04
C LEU A 248 -31.59 -18.74 4.42
N GLU A 249 -30.60 -18.51 3.57
CA GLU A 249 -29.74 -19.52 2.97
C GLU A 249 -28.29 -19.24 3.37
N ARG A 250 -27.62 -20.24 3.95
CA ARG A 250 -26.27 -20.16 4.51
C ARG A 250 -25.27 -21.07 3.79
N ASN A 251 -25.59 -21.53 2.58
CA ASN A 251 -24.69 -22.35 1.76
C ASN A 251 -24.11 -23.59 2.48
N GLY A 252 -24.88 -24.20 3.38
CA GLY A 252 -24.47 -25.38 4.16
C GLY A 252 -23.75 -25.09 5.49
N ASN A 253 -23.50 -23.82 5.83
CA ASN A 253 -22.92 -23.45 7.13
C ASN A 253 -23.94 -23.62 8.27
N SER A 254 -23.53 -24.33 9.33
CA SER A 254 -24.32 -24.48 10.55
C SER A 254 -24.24 -23.23 11.42
N ARG A 255 -25.13 -23.14 12.42
CA ARG A 255 -25.12 -22.08 13.43
C ARG A 255 -24.59 -22.61 14.76
N ASP A 256 -23.86 -23.72 14.75
CA ASP A 256 -23.43 -24.36 15.99
C ASP A 256 -22.49 -23.41 16.73
N GLN A 257 -22.91 -23.00 17.93
CA GLN A 257 -22.11 -22.17 18.80
C GLN A 257 -21.45 -23.10 19.82
N CYS A 258 -20.14 -23.29 19.70
CA CYS A 258 -19.34 -23.66 20.85
C CYS A 258 -18.87 -22.37 21.52
N ILE A 259 -19.21 -22.21 22.79
CA ILE A 259 -18.63 -21.12 23.58
C ILE A 259 -17.27 -21.64 24.00
N LEU A 260 -16.21 -21.12 23.38
CA LEU A 260 -14.88 -21.25 23.96
C LEU A 260 -14.95 -20.62 25.36
N PRO A 261 -14.38 -21.25 26.40
CA PRO A 261 -14.28 -20.61 27.71
C PRO A 261 -13.68 -19.21 27.50
N LYS A 262 -14.19 -18.22 28.23
CA LYS A 262 -13.67 -16.85 28.10
C LYS A 262 -12.16 -16.92 28.35
N PRO A 263 -11.30 -16.60 27.36
CA PRO A 263 -9.90 -16.42 27.67
C PRO A 263 -9.83 -15.21 28.61
N SER A 264 -9.45 -15.44 29.86
CA SER A 264 -9.05 -14.37 30.75
C SER A 264 -7.54 -14.31 30.68
N LEU A 265 -7.03 -13.19 30.17
CA LEU A 265 -5.60 -12.90 30.21
C LEU A 265 -5.07 -12.96 31.65
N GLU A 266 -5.88 -12.58 32.63
CA GLU A 266 -5.50 -12.68 34.04
C GLU A 266 -5.37 -14.15 34.48
N GLU A 267 -6.34 -15.02 34.17
CA GLU A 267 -6.26 -16.45 34.48
C GLU A 267 -5.11 -17.13 33.71
N ASP A 268 -4.87 -16.76 32.45
CA ASP A 268 -3.77 -17.32 31.65
C ASP A 268 -2.40 -16.89 32.23
N ILE A 269 -2.25 -15.64 32.69
CA ILE A 269 -1.06 -15.15 33.40
C ILE A 269 -0.89 -15.83 34.75
N GLU A 270 -1.96 -16.00 35.53
CA GLU A 270 -1.91 -16.66 36.84
C GLU A 270 -1.56 -18.15 36.71
N ASN A 271 -2.13 -18.84 35.72
CA ASN A 271 -1.94 -20.27 35.52
C ASN A 271 -0.60 -20.60 34.85
N ASN A 272 -0.17 -19.81 33.87
CA ASN A 272 1.09 -20.01 33.16
C ASN A 272 1.60 -18.71 32.52
N PRO A 273 2.30 -17.86 33.28
CA PRO A 273 2.76 -16.56 32.79
C PRO A 273 3.73 -16.69 31.61
N ASP A 274 4.42 -17.83 31.47
CA ASP A 274 5.33 -18.08 30.35
C ASP A 274 4.60 -18.21 29.00
N LEU A 275 3.31 -18.61 28.99
CA LEU A 275 2.50 -18.65 27.77
C LEU A 275 2.14 -17.25 27.26
N VAL A 276 1.92 -16.30 28.18
CA VAL A 276 1.49 -14.93 27.85
C VAL A 276 2.69 -14.01 27.62
N LEU A 277 3.75 -14.17 28.41
CA LEU A 277 4.97 -13.37 28.31
C LEU A 277 5.95 -13.92 27.27
N GLU A 278 5.62 -15.05 26.63
CA GLU A 278 6.50 -15.81 25.74
C GLU A 278 7.90 -16.02 26.35
N SER A 279 7.98 -16.11 27.68
CA SER A 279 9.22 -16.09 28.45
C SER A 279 9.86 -17.46 28.60
N VAL A 280 9.47 -18.44 27.77
CA VAL A 280 10.15 -19.75 27.70
C VAL A 280 11.60 -19.48 27.34
N ARG A 281 12.42 -19.34 28.38
CA ARG A 281 13.86 -19.39 28.31
C ARG A 281 14.17 -20.70 27.59
N SER A 282 14.88 -20.59 26.49
CA SER A 282 15.68 -21.68 25.95
C SER A 282 16.51 -22.26 27.11
N ARG A 283 16.00 -23.31 27.77
CA ARG A 283 16.83 -24.09 28.68
C ARG A 283 17.89 -24.72 27.79
N PRO A 284 19.18 -24.44 27.98
CA PRO A 284 20.20 -25.20 27.26
C PRO A 284 20.07 -26.64 27.75
N THR A 285 19.74 -27.55 26.84
CA THR A 285 19.95 -28.98 27.06
C THR A 285 21.45 -29.20 27.25
N LEU A 286 21.85 -29.46 28.50
CA LEU A 286 23.13 -30.10 28.84
C LEU A 286 23.05 -31.60 28.53
#